data_AF-A0AAQ3QLI3-F1
#
_entry.id   AF-A0AAQ3QLI3-F1
#
_cell.length_a   1.000
_cell.length_b   1.000
_cell.length_c   1.000
_cell.angle_alpha   90.00
_cell.angle_beta   90.00
_cell.angle_gamma   90.00
#
_symmetry.space_group_name_H-M   'P 1'
#
loop_
_entity.id
_entity.type
_entity.pdbx_description
1 polymer ?
#
loop_
_entity_poly.entity_id
_entity_poly.type
_entity_poly.pdbx_seq_one_letter_code
_entity_poly.pdbx_strand_id
1 'polypeptide(L)'
;MMEEEPLDFEKEDRLLSPTNKRRKVIRLDDLLSDFYEEKNKIAKYKSKHSSSSKGYNSDDDEKTQRKKERMLSKFVDDCQKQVNEMNADDETLLWGRRVFGQQKSLSSIEHKGLPDCQLLQLQSIADVNPVFDLDAKQGESFLEGLLVNKWLSKLAFISGSVDDSIANWIFNKLLYSSNRELQVSACEFWLEMLLSKDEVDKPLVSLGWFPNYSKLMEALDSYGYQSDSSMCCSHTDQLDGPPENFRSWIKVVSACCQIRSHRSIFSSSEAEELLCIIIHLLLDRELQGLSLIINECMQSIIRYFKEEEWGVSCKRVAELIASRIPKDLNSLRVVEFVSVTNNRSKQLRGETALQLLILCFDKEVNNYEGVLEFLLSINVKDKDCDFLKLYIYLVLAENVLLSYDSDNKKFVTLDMWCKYLRKLSSQITNTDWRSYASKVRNKASYLLQSTIERRTS
;
A
#
# COMPACT_ATOMS: atom_id res chain seq x y z
N MET A 1 -31.04 16.01 -22.97
CA MET A 1 -30.66 15.80 -24.38
C MET A 1 -29.62 16.84 -24.73
N MET A 2 -28.37 16.42 -24.77
CA MET A 2 -27.24 17.14 -25.36
C MET A 2 -26.52 16.09 -26.21
N GLU A 3 -26.39 16.38 -27.50
CA GLU A 3 -25.80 15.51 -28.50
C GLU A 3 -24.27 15.50 -28.36
N GLU A 4 -23.65 14.32 -28.44
CA GLU A 4 -22.19 14.16 -28.52
C GLU A 4 -21.73 14.47 -29.95
N GLU A 5 -20.98 15.56 -30.09
CA GLU A 5 -20.28 15.94 -31.32
C GLU A 5 -18.96 15.14 -31.40
N PRO A 6 -18.61 14.54 -32.56
CA PRO A 6 -17.41 13.71 -32.67
C PRO A 6 -16.14 14.56 -32.73
N LEU A 7 -15.11 14.13 -31.97
CA LEU A 7 -13.79 14.76 -31.86
C LEU A 7 -13.10 14.92 -33.23
N ASP A 8 -13.00 16.18 -33.68
CA ASP A 8 -12.22 16.63 -34.83
C ASP A 8 -10.74 16.80 -34.43
N PHE A 9 -9.85 16.04 -35.07
CA PHE A 9 -8.42 15.98 -34.77
C PHE A 9 -7.58 16.99 -35.59
N GLU A 10 -8.19 17.91 -36.35
CA GLU A 10 -7.44 18.81 -37.27
C GLU A 10 -7.03 20.18 -36.73
N LYS A 11 -6.86 20.36 -35.41
CA LYS A 11 -6.34 21.64 -34.87
C LYS A 11 -5.20 21.45 -33.88
N GLU A 12 -3.99 21.31 -34.41
CA GLU A 12 -2.76 21.58 -33.66
C GLU A 12 -2.53 23.10 -33.54
N ASP A 13 -2.50 23.56 -32.30
CA ASP A 13 -2.14 24.93 -31.92
C ASP A 13 -0.65 25.23 -32.17
N ARG A 14 -0.41 26.46 -32.61
CA ARG A 14 0.88 27.01 -33.04
C ARG A 14 1.88 27.10 -31.89
N LEU A 15 2.98 26.34 -31.97
CA LEU A 15 4.18 26.58 -31.18
C LEU A 15 5.43 26.74 -32.07
N LEU A 16 5.95 27.97 -32.05
CA LEU A 16 7.36 28.40 -32.11
C LEU A 16 8.24 27.89 -33.26
N SER A 17 8.73 28.84 -34.06
CA SER A 17 9.64 28.65 -35.19
C SER A 17 11.02 28.15 -34.78
N PRO A 18 11.62 27.28 -35.62
CA PRO A 18 13.05 27.37 -35.88
C PRO A 18 13.40 27.29 -37.38
N THR A 19 14.25 28.23 -37.79
CA THR A 19 15.28 28.15 -38.85
C THR A 19 14.92 27.57 -40.22
N ASN A 20 15.06 28.43 -41.24
CA ASN A 20 15.03 28.13 -42.66
C ASN A 20 15.82 26.88 -43.08
N LYS A 21 15.12 25.75 -43.21
CA LYS A 21 15.42 24.70 -44.20
C LYS A 21 14.08 24.25 -44.79
N ARG A 22 13.86 24.54 -46.08
CA ARG A 22 12.71 24.01 -46.85
C ARG A 22 12.70 22.49 -46.69
N ARG A 23 11.79 21.96 -45.86
CA ARG A 23 11.47 20.53 -45.83
C ARG A 23 10.81 20.22 -47.17
N LYS A 24 11.52 19.52 -48.06
CA LYS A 24 10.87 18.87 -49.19
C LYS A 24 9.96 17.79 -48.61
N VAL A 25 8.68 17.84 -48.93
CA VAL A 25 7.73 16.78 -48.62
C VAL A 25 8.19 15.56 -49.41
N ILE A 26 8.72 14.55 -48.72
CA ILE A 26 9.13 13.29 -49.31
C ILE A 26 7.85 12.55 -49.68
N ARG A 27 7.59 12.37 -50.98
CA ARG A 27 6.46 11.58 -51.47
C ARG A 27 6.85 10.10 -51.49
N LEU A 28 5.86 9.22 -51.49
CA LEU A 28 6.08 7.77 -51.56
C LEU A 28 6.87 7.39 -52.82
N ASP A 29 6.69 8.15 -53.91
CA ASP A 29 7.44 7.98 -55.16
C ASP A 29 8.93 8.32 -55.01
N ASP A 30 9.29 9.26 -54.12
CA ASP A 30 10.68 9.61 -53.81
C ASP A 30 11.35 8.46 -53.05
N LEU A 31 10.65 7.85 -52.08
CA LEU A 31 11.14 6.68 -51.33
C LEU A 31 11.30 5.43 -52.21
N LEU A 32 10.38 5.23 -53.16
CA LEU A 32 10.48 4.16 -54.15
C LEU A 32 11.66 4.38 -55.10
N SER A 33 11.87 5.63 -55.54
CA SER A 33 13.01 5.99 -56.38
C SER A 33 14.33 5.76 -55.66
N ASP A 34 14.45 6.22 -54.41
CA ASP A 34 15.62 5.99 -53.55
C ASP A 34 15.88 4.49 -53.34
N PHE A 35 14.82 3.69 -53.11
CA PHE A 35 14.94 2.24 -52.94
C PHE A 35 15.50 1.55 -54.20
N TYR A 36 15.02 1.92 -55.40
CA TYR A 36 15.51 1.36 -56.65
C TYR A 36 16.92 1.88 -56.99
N GLU A 37 17.26 3.12 -56.65
CA GLU A 37 18.62 3.64 -56.78
C GLU A 37 19.61 2.91 -55.86
N GLU A 38 19.23 2.67 -54.61
CA GLU A 38 20.06 1.94 -53.64
C GLU A 38 20.27 0.48 -54.09
N LYS A 39 19.22 -0.17 -54.60
CA LYS A 39 19.31 -1.52 -55.17
C LYS A 39 20.21 -1.57 -56.40
N ASN A 40 20.17 -0.55 -57.25
CA ASN A 40 21.06 -0.39 -58.40
C ASN A 40 22.51 -0.07 -58.00
N LYS A 41 22.74 0.69 -56.94
CA LYS A 41 24.09 0.92 -56.36
C LYS A 41 24.66 -0.40 -55.85
N ILE A 42 23.89 -1.19 -55.10
CA ILE A 42 24.31 -2.50 -54.59
C ILE A 42 24.62 -3.47 -55.75
N ALA A 43 23.82 -3.46 -56.81
CA ALA A 43 24.08 -4.24 -58.02
C ALA A 43 25.36 -3.80 -58.75
N LYS A 44 25.63 -2.48 -58.85
CA LYS A 44 26.88 -1.93 -59.40
C LYS A 44 28.10 -2.23 -58.53
N TYR A 45 27.97 -2.25 -57.20
CA TYR A 45 29.04 -2.69 -56.30
C TYR A 45 29.36 -4.18 -56.47
N LYS A 46 28.33 -5.03 -56.63
CA LYS A 46 28.51 -6.46 -56.91
C LYS A 46 29.11 -6.73 -58.31
N SER A 47 28.76 -5.94 -59.33
CA SER A 47 29.34 -6.10 -60.68
C SER A 47 30.75 -5.51 -60.84
N LYS A 48 31.11 -4.49 -60.05
CA LYS A 48 32.51 -4.02 -59.95
C LYS A 48 33.41 -5.05 -59.29
N HIS A 49 32.93 -5.79 -58.29
CA HIS A 49 33.69 -6.88 -57.68
C HIS A 49 33.81 -8.14 -58.56
N SER A 50 32.91 -8.36 -59.53
CA SER A 50 33.04 -9.49 -60.46
C SER A 50 33.92 -9.22 -61.68
N SER A 51 34.32 -7.95 -61.93
CA SER A 51 35.12 -7.56 -63.11
C SER A 51 36.58 -7.17 -62.82
N SER A 52 37.02 -7.16 -61.56
CA SER A 52 38.44 -6.95 -61.20
C SER A 52 39.09 -8.24 -60.68
N SER A 53 39.10 -9.30 -61.50
CA SER A 53 40.05 -10.41 -61.35
C SER A 53 41.30 -10.10 -62.16
N LYS A 54 42.19 -9.29 -61.60
CA LYS A 54 43.61 -9.25 -61.98
C LYS A 54 44.41 -9.05 -60.70
N GLY A 55 45.17 -10.08 -60.37
CA GLY A 55 45.72 -10.31 -59.05
C GLY A 55 46.64 -9.21 -58.55
N TYR A 56 46.41 -8.81 -57.31
CA TYR A 56 47.44 -8.42 -56.36
C TYR A 56 47.03 -8.96 -55.00
N ASN A 57 47.95 -9.70 -54.37
CA ASN A 57 47.80 -10.22 -53.01
C ASN A 57 47.59 -9.06 -52.02
N SER A 58 46.42 -9.00 -51.37
CA SER A 58 46.27 -8.28 -50.09
C SER A 58 45.42 -9.13 -49.16
N ASP A 59 46.07 -10.09 -48.52
CA ASP A 59 45.50 -11.00 -47.50
C ASP A 59 45.49 -10.33 -46.10
N ASP A 60 45.92 -9.06 -46.00
CA ASP A 60 46.05 -8.32 -44.74
C ASP A 60 44.80 -7.49 -44.38
N ASP A 61 44.03 -7.01 -45.35
CA ASP A 61 42.85 -6.19 -45.09
C ASP A 61 41.68 -7.01 -44.52
N GLU A 62 41.47 -8.23 -45.03
CA GLU A 62 40.39 -9.12 -44.58
C GLU A 62 40.63 -9.66 -43.16
N LYS A 63 41.89 -9.97 -42.82
CA LYS A 63 42.29 -10.37 -41.45
C LYS A 63 42.10 -9.23 -40.45
N THR A 64 42.37 -8.00 -40.86
CA THR A 64 42.22 -6.82 -40.01
C THR A 64 40.75 -6.50 -39.76
N GLN A 65 39.89 -6.64 -40.77
CA GLN A 65 38.45 -6.44 -40.63
C GLN A 65 37.78 -7.51 -39.75
N ARG A 66 38.12 -8.80 -39.96
CA ARG A 66 37.63 -9.89 -39.08
C ARG A 66 38.12 -9.76 -37.63
N LYS A 67 39.32 -9.22 -37.40
CA LYS A 67 39.80 -8.90 -36.04
C LYS A 67 38.98 -7.78 -35.38
N LYS A 68 38.63 -6.73 -36.13
CA LYS A 68 37.79 -5.63 -35.64
C LYS A 68 36.37 -6.11 -35.33
N GLU A 69 35.78 -6.92 -36.20
CA GLU A 69 34.45 -7.53 -35.98
C GLU A 69 34.44 -8.45 -34.76
N ARG A 70 35.50 -9.26 -34.55
CA ARG A 70 35.63 -10.09 -33.34
C ARG A 70 35.79 -9.26 -32.07
N MET A 71 36.52 -8.14 -32.11
CA MET A 71 36.58 -7.21 -30.97
C MET A 71 35.23 -6.57 -30.69
N LEU A 72 34.51 -6.16 -31.74
CA LEU A 72 33.19 -5.55 -31.61
C LEU A 72 32.17 -6.55 -31.05
N SER A 73 32.15 -7.78 -31.56
CA SER A 73 31.30 -8.86 -31.04
C SER A 73 31.62 -9.14 -29.58
N LYS A 74 32.90 -9.23 -29.22
CA LYS A 74 33.30 -9.44 -27.82
C LYS A 74 32.87 -8.28 -26.92
N PHE A 75 32.95 -7.04 -27.41
CA PHE A 75 32.48 -5.85 -26.67
C PHE A 75 30.94 -5.85 -26.52
N VAL A 76 30.21 -6.26 -27.55
CA VAL A 76 28.75 -6.41 -27.51
C VAL A 76 28.35 -7.53 -26.56
N ASP A 77 29.06 -8.66 -26.58
CA ASP A 77 28.83 -9.80 -25.68
C ASP A 77 29.15 -9.43 -24.22
N ASP A 78 30.25 -8.70 -23.98
CA ASP A 78 30.61 -8.18 -22.66
C ASP A 78 29.57 -7.16 -22.15
N CYS A 79 29.06 -6.27 -23.03
CA CYS A 79 27.96 -5.36 -22.71
C CYS A 79 26.64 -6.11 -22.43
N GLN A 80 26.29 -7.12 -23.24
CA GLN A 80 25.07 -7.90 -23.04
C GLN A 80 25.14 -8.70 -21.74
N LYS A 81 26.33 -9.24 -21.40
CA LYS A 81 26.55 -9.94 -20.14
C LYS A 81 26.42 -8.99 -18.96
N GLN A 82 27.00 -7.79 -19.02
CA GLN A 82 26.81 -6.76 -18.00
C GLN A 82 25.34 -6.34 -17.86
N VAL A 83 24.61 -6.14 -18.97
CA VAL A 83 23.18 -5.79 -18.95
C VAL A 83 22.33 -6.91 -18.34
N ASN A 84 22.65 -8.17 -18.65
CA ASN A 84 21.92 -9.31 -18.10
C ASN A 84 22.22 -9.52 -16.61
N GLU A 85 23.47 -9.31 -16.18
CA GLU A 85 23.85 -9.29 -14.75
C GLU A 85 23.16 -8.13 -13.99
N MET A 86 22.88 -7.01 -14.66
CA MET A 86 22.17 -5.87 -14.07
C MET A 86 20.65 -6.04 -14.00
N ASN A 87 20.03 -6.73 -14.98
CA ASN A 87 18.57 -6.90 -15.05
C ASN A 87 18.05 -8.08 -14.23
N ALA A 88 18.89 -9.05 -13.89
CA ALA A 88 18.45 -10.29 -13.23
C ALA A 88 17.90 -10.07 -11.80
N ASP A 89 18.34 -9.04 -11.09
CA ASP A 89 17.99 -8.81 -9.67
C ASP A 89 17.03 -7.63 -9.43
N ASP A 90 16.83 -6.74 -10.41
CA ASP A 90 16.26 -5.39 -10.17
C ASP A 90 14.77 -5.23 -10.53
N GLU A 91 14.15 -6.16 -11.25
CA GLU A 91 12.77 -6.01 -11.76
C GLU A 91 11.67 -6.61 -10.89
N THR A 92 11.98 -7.47 -9.92
CA THR A 92 10.96 -8.08 -9.04
C THR A 92 11.43 -8.27 -7.60
N LEU A 93 11.87 -7.20 -6.94
CA LEU A 93 12.02 -7.24 -5.48
C LEU A 93 10.62 -7.37 -4.85
N LEU A 94 10.37 -8.56 -4.29
CA LEU A 94 9.15 -9.02 -3.63
C LEU A 94 8.89 -8.19 -2.37
N TRP A 95 8.40 -6.96 -2.53
CA TRP A 95 7.72 -6.30 -1.43
C TRP A 95 6.47 -7.11 -1.06
N GLY A 96 6.04 -6.94 0.17
CA GLY A 96 4.93 -7.67 0.74
C GLY A 96 5.41 -8.60 1.85
N ARG A 97 4.60 -8.69 2.89
CA ARG A 97 4.86 -9.54 4.04
C ARG A 97 3.58 -10.28 4.37
N ARG A 98 3.68 -11.60 4.51
CA ARG A 98 2.59 -12.40 5.05
C ARG A 98 2.37 -11.98 6.51
N VAL A 99 1.16 -11.53 6.81
CA VAL A 99 0.73 -11.07 8.14
C VAL A 99 -0.07 -12.16 8.86
N PHE A 100 -0.73 -13.03 8.10
CA PHE A 100 -1.47 -14.17 8.62
C PHE A 100 -0.71 -15.48 8.43
N GLY A 101 -0.54 -16.23 9.53
CA GLY A 101 -0.03 -17.58 9.52
C GLY A 101 -1.14 -18.62 9.59
N GLN A 102 -0.88 -19.67 10.37
CA GLN A 102 -1.82 -20.76 10.59
C GLN A 102 -2.99 -20.31 11.46
N GLN A 103 -4.21 -20.56 11.01
CA GLN A 103 -5.41 -20.35 11.80
C GLN A 103 -5.54 -21.40 12.91
N LYS A 104 -5.99 -20.98 14.10
CA LYS A 104 -6.39 -21.93 15.15
C LYS A 104 -7.69 -22.61 14.74
N SER A 105 -7.84 -23.89 15.05
CA SER A 105 -9.07 -24.63 14.75
C SER A 105 -10.27 -23.98 15.41
N LEU A 106 -11.21 -23.43 14.61
CA LEU A 106 -12.43 -22.76 15.08
C LEU A 106 -13.30 -23.63 16.01
N SER A 107 -13.18 -24.96 15.91
CA SER A 107 -13.90 -25.94 16.72
C SER A 107 -13.63 -25.87 18.23
N SER A 108 -12.59 -25.18 18.69
CA SER A 108 -12.36 -24.96 20.13
C SER A 108 -13.04 -23.72 20.70
N ILE A 109 -13.54 -22.81 19.84
CA ILE A 109 -14.08 -21.49 20.23
C ILE A 109 -15.61 -21.42 20.10
N GLU A 110 -16.27 -22.48 19.63
CA GLU A 110 -17.72 -22.66 19.81
C GLU A 110 -18.04 -22.79 21.31
N HIS A 111 -18.06 -21.66 22.00
CA HIS A 111 -18.44 -21.57 23.38
C HIS A 111 -19.92 -21.92 23.52
N LYS A 112 -20.17 -22.69 24.59
CA LYS A 112 -21.47 -23.18 25.07
C LYS A 112 -22.55 -22.11 24.91
N GLY A 113 -23.67 -22.51 24.32
CA GLY A 113 -24.82 -21.66 23.98
C GLY A 113 -25.31 -20.75 25.11
N LEU A 114 -26.09 -19.71 24.74
CA LEU A 114 -26.52 -18.61 25.60
C LEU A 114 -27.04 -19.13 26.96
N PRO A 115 -26.26 -19.01 28.06
CA PRO A 115 -26.72 -19.48 29.37
C PRO A 115 -27.82 -18.56 29.95
N ASP A 116 -27.81 -17.27 29.57
CA ASP A 116 -28.52 -16.19 30.27
C ASP A 116 -29.35 -15.29 29.34
N CYS A 117 -29.99 -15.85 28.30
CA CYS A 117 -30.88 -15.07 27.43
C CYS A 117 -32.31 -15.11 27.96
N GLN A 118 -32.85 -13.99 28.42
CA GLN A 118 -34.25 -13.89 28.87
C GLN A 118 -35.24 -14.30 27.76
N LEU A 119 -34.89 -14.02 26.50
CA LEU A 119 -35.63 -14.42 25.29
C LEU A 119 -35.71 -15.94 25.11
N LEU A 120 -34.71 -16.70 25.55
CA LEU A 120 -34.71 -18.18 25.53
C LEU A 120 -35.20 -18.78 26.86
N GLN A 121 -35.06 -18.06 27.98
CA GLN A 121 -35.61 -18.43 29.30
C GLN A 121 -37.14 -18.24 29.41
N LEU A 122 -37.76 -17.63 28.39
CA LEU A 122 -39.21 -17.53 28.20
C LEU A 122 -39.92 -18.89 28.11
N GLN A 123 -39.19 -20.01 28.01
CA GLN A 123 -39.72 -21.36 28.29
C GLN A 123 -40.43 -21.48 29.65
N SER A 124 -40.16 -20.59 30.61
CA SER A 124 -40.83 -20.59 31.91
C SER A 124 -42.19 -19.88 31.95
N ILE A 125 -42.62 -19.22 30.86
CA ILE A 125 -43.99 -18.69 30.75
C ILE A 125 -44.89 -19.78 30.15
N ALA A 126 -45.24 -20.78 30.97
CA ALA A 126 -46.22 -21.79 30.65
C ALA A 126 -47.63 -21.23 30.36
N ASP A 127 -47.86 -19.91 30.54
CA ASP A 127 -49.18 -19.29 30.44
C ASP A 127 -49.39 -18.33 29.25
N VAL A 128 -48.39 -18.11 28.38
CA VAL A 128 -48.56 -17.24 27.19
C VAL A 128 -48.04 -17.93 25.92
N ASN A 129 -48.91 -18.75 25.33
CA ASN A 129 -48.87 -19.39 24.01
C ASN A 129 -47.91 -20.58 23.79
N PRO A 130 -48.44 -21.76 23.38
CA PRO A 130 -47.68 -22.99 23.13
C PRO A 130 -47.13 -23.04 21.68
N VAL A 131 -46.66 -21.92 21.12
CA VAL A 131 -46.33 -21.85 19.68
C VAL A 131 -44.88 -22.24 19.40
N PHE A 132 -43.99 -22.18 20.40
CA PHE A 132 -42.57 -22.46 20.23
C PHE A 132 -42.02 -23.31 21.38
N ASP A 133 -42.28 -24.61 21.34
CA ASP A 133 -41.63 -25.59 22.21
C ASP A 133 -40.23 -25.86 21.65
N LEU A 134 -39.29 -24.94 21.90
CA LEU A 134 -37.93 -24.98 21.35
C LEU A 134 -36.97 -25.55 22.39
N ASP A 135 -36.26 -26.64 22.10
CA ASP A 135 -35.10 -27.06 22.90
C ASP A 135 -33.90 -26.08 22.75
N ALA A 136 -32.84 -26.21 23.56
CA ALA A 136 -31.70 -25.27 23.52
C ALA A 136 -30.97 -25.21 22.15
N LYS A 137 -30.98 -26.30 21.36
CA LYS A 137 -30.38 -26.33 20.02
C LYS A 137 -31.33 -25.74 18.97
N GLN A 138 -32.63 -26.00 19.10
CA GLN A 138 -33.68 -25.41 18.30
C GLN A 138 -33.77 -23.90 18.54
N GLY A 139 -33.57 -23.44 19.78
CA GLY A 139 -33.51 -22.03 20.16
C GLY A 139 -32.35 -21.29 19.48
N GLU A 140 -31.16 -21.89 19.41
CA GLU A 140 -30.04 -21.29 18.67
C GLU A 140 -30.34 -21.20 17.16
N SER A 141 -30.84 -22.28 16.56
CA SER A 141 -31.21 -22.28 15.13
C SER A 141 -32.33 -21.26 14.80
N PHE A 142 -33.23 -21.03 15.76
CA PHE A 142 -34.28 -20.03 15.64
C PHE A 142 -33.70 -18.61 15.67
N LEU A 143 -32.79 -18.32 16.59
CA LEU A 143 -32.08 -17.03 16.64
C LEU A 143 -31.22 -16.79 15.39
N GLU A 144 -30.55 -17.82 14.87
CA GLU A 144 -29.82 -17.74 13.60
C GLU A 144 -30.77 -17.38 12.45
N GLY A 145 -31.94 -18.04 12.39
CA GLY A 145 -32.98 -17.72 11.42
C GLY A 145 -33.49 -16.28 11.55
N LEU A 146 -33.69 -15.77 12.77
CA LEU A 146 -34.10 -14.38 12.98
C LEU A 146 -33.01 -13.38 12.58
N LEU A 147 -31.73 -13.71 12.81
CA LEU A 147 -30.60 -12.88 12.42
C LEU A 147 -30.47 -12.80 10.91
N VAL A 148 -30.47 -13.96 10.23
CA VAL A 148 -30.35 -14.05 8.77
C VAL A 148 -31.49 -13.30 8.07
N ASN A 149 -32.72 -13.45 8.57
CA ASN A 149 -33.89 -12.78 8.02
C ASN A 149 -34.07 -11.31 8.49
N LYS A 150 -33.07 -10.73 9.17
CA LYS A 150 -33.07 -9.34 9.71
C LYS A 150 -34.18 -9.02 10.71
N TRP A 151 -34.85 -10.02 11.27
CA TRP A 151 -35.87 -9.81 12.30
C TRP A 151 -35.26 -9.32 13.61
N LEU A 152 -34.05 -9.78 13.97
CA LEU A 152 -33.38 -9.27 15.17
C LEU A 152 -33.09 -7.77 15.09
N SER A 153 -32.62 -7.26 13.94
CA SER A 153 -32.43 -5.81 13.75
C SER A 153 -33.75 -5.05 13.93
N LYS A 154 -34.83 -5.53 13.31
CA LYS A 154 -36.16 -4.88 13.41
C LYS A 154 -36.67 -4.88 14.85
N LEU A 155 -36.52 -6.00 15.56
CA LEU A 155 -36.91 -6.09 16.96
C LEU A 155 -36.10 -5.13 17.83
N ALA A 156 -34.78 -5.04 17.61
CA ALA A 156 -33.92 -4.09 18.31
C ALA A 156 -34.32 -2.62 18.09
N PHE A 157 -34.72 -2.26 16.86
CA PHE A 157 -35.23 -0.91 16.56
C PHE A 157 -36.61 -0.64 17.19
N ILE A 158 -37.47 -1.66 17.30
CA ILE A 158 -38.80 -1.51 17.92
C ILE A 158 -38.69 -1.45 19.45
N SER A 159 -37.85 -2.29 20.05
CA SER A 159 -37.63 -2.31 21.50
C SER A 159 -36.80 -1.11 21.98
N GLY A 160 -35.95 -0.56 21.10
CA GLY A 160 -34.98 0.47 21.46
C GLY A 160 -33.83 -0.06 22.32
N SER A 161 -33.71 -1.38 22.49
CA SER A 161 -32.65 -2.02 23.28
C SER A 161 -32.30 -3.42 22.79
N VAL A 162 -31.04 -3.83 23.03
CA VAL A 162 -30.57 -5.21 22.80
C VAL A 162 -29.98 -5.75 24.08
N ASP A 163 -30.41 -6.96 24.46
CA ASP A 163 -29.86 -7.67 25.61
C ASP A 163 -28.38 -8.02 25.42
N ASP A 164 -27.62 -7.90 26.51
CA ASP A 164 -26.17 -8.15 26.52
C ASP A 164 -25.79 -9.55 26.03
N SER A 165 -26.56 -10.55 26.44
CA SER A 165 -26.39 -11.95 26.03
C SER A 165 -26.58 -12.13 24.52
N ILE A 166 -27.55 -11.42 23.92
CA ILE A 166 -27.84 -11.47 22.48
C ILE A 166 -26.76 -10.73 21.72
N ALA A 167 -26.39 -9.52 22.15
CA ALA A 167 -25.33 -8.75 21.52
C ALA A 167 -24.01 -9.54 21.50
N ASN A 168 -23.60 -10.09 22.65
CA ASN A 168 -22.41 -10.92 22.75
C ASN A 168 -22.47 -12.18 21.85
N TRP A 169 -23.63 -12.84 21.78
CA TRP A 169 -23.81 -13.99 20.89
C TRP A 169 -23.69 -13.62 19.41
N ILE A 170 -24.35 -12.54 18.96
CA ILE A 170 -24.25 -12.07 17.56
C ILE A 170 -22.80 -11.71 17.23
N PHE A 171 -22.09 -11.06 18.16
CA PHE A 171 -20.67 -10.75 17.99
C PHE A 171 -19.79 -12.00 17.86
N ASN A 172 -20.05 -13.05 18.65
CA ASN A 172 -19.33 -14.32 18.49
C ASN A 172 -19.66 -15.01 17.16
N LYS A 173 -20.91 -14.96 16.69
CA LYS A 173 -21.29 -15.51 15.38
C LYS A 173 -20.59 -14.78 14.23
N LEU A 174 -20.40 -13.46 14.36
CA LEU A 174 -19.61 -12.68 13.41
C LEU A 174 -18.15 -13.15 13.34
N LEU A 175 -17.53 -13.43 14.50
CA LEU A 175 -16.10 -13.74 14.61
C LEU A 175 -15.74 -15.21 14.45
N TYR A 176 -16.66 -16.15 14.66
CA TYR A 176 -16.29 -17.56 14.74
C TYR A 176 -17.26 -18.51 14.03
N SER A 177 -18.38 -18.04 13.49
CA SER A 177 -19.29 -18.93 12.77
C SER A 177 -18.60 -19.51 11.53
N SER A 178 -18.90 -20.75 11.18
CA SER A 178 -18.51 -21.36 9.91
C SER A 178 -19.50 -21.05 8.77
N ASN A 179 -20.66 -20.47 9.09
CA ASN A 179 -21.68 -20.11 8.11
C ASN A 179 -21.52 -18.66 7.65
N ARG A 180 -21.12 -18.48 6.39
CA ARG A 180 -20.92 -17.17 5.76
C ARG A 180 -22.15 -16.27 5.79
N GLU A 181 -23.34 -16.81 5.58
CA GLU A 181 -24.58 -16.02 5.60
C GLU A 181 -24.81 -15.44 7.00
N LEU A 182 -24.62 -16.27 8.03
CA LEU A 182 -24.74 -15.85 9.42
C LEU A 182 -23.69 -14.79 9.80
N GLN A 183 -22.44 -14.94 9.34
CA GLN A 183 -21.38 -13.95 9.57
C GLN A 183 -21.74 -12.59 8.95
N VAL A 184 -22.26 -12.59 7.71
CA VAL A 184 -22.65 -11.35 7.01
C VAL A 184 -23.83 -10.70 7.71
N SER A 185 -24.87 -11.44 8.06
CA SER A 185 -26.03 -10.92 8.78
C SER A 185 -25.66 -10.41 10.18
N ALA A 186 -24.76 -11.09 10.89
CA ALA A 186 -24.21 -10.60 12.16
C ALA A 186 -23.43 -9.29 11.99
N CYS A 187 -22.63 -9.17 10.93
CA CYS A 187 -21.92 -7.93 10.60
C CYS A 187 -22.89 -6.80 10.27
N GLU A 188 -23.90 -7.04 9.44
CA GLU A 188 -24.91 -6.04 9.09
C GLU A 188 -25.68 -5.58 10.34
N PHE A 189 -26.09 -6.51 11.20
CA PHE A 189 -26.71 -6.18 12.48
C PHE A 189 -25.83 -5.24 13.31
N TRP A 190 -24.55 -5.56 13.51
CA TRP A 190 -23.64 -4.71 14.28
C TRP A 190 -23.42 -3.34 13.64
N LEU A 191 -23.30 -3.27 12.31
CA LEU A 191 -23.19 -1.99 11.61
C LEU A 191 -24.45 -1.14 11.77
N GLU A 192 -25.64 -1.74 11.62
CA GLU A 192 -26.92 -1.07 11.85
C GLU A 192 -27.03 -0.58 13.30
N MET A 193 -26.73 -1.41 14.29
CA MET A 193 -26.85 -1.03 15.71
C MET A 193 -25.87 0.07 16.12
N LEU A 194 -24.65 0.08 15.57
CA LEU A 194 -23.62 1.07 15.92
C LEU A 194 -23.79 2.38 15.16
N LEU A 195 -24.09 2.33 13.86
CA LEU A 195 -24.05 3.51 12.99
C LEU A 195 -25.41 4.20 12.82
N SER A 196 -26.52 3.57 13.18
CA SER A 196 -27.84 4.21 13.03
C SER A 196 -28.08 5.27 14.10
N LYS A 197 -28.43 6.47 13.65
CA LYS A 197 -28.69 7.63 14.50
C LYS A 197 -30.04 8.27 14.20
N ASP A 198 -30.60 8.96 15.19
CA ASP A 198 -31.75 9.84 15.03
C ASP A 198 -31.35 11.20 14.42
N GLU A 199 -32.34 12.07 14.20
CA GLU A 199 -32.13 13.42 13.65
C GLU A 199 -31.26 14.33 14.54
N VAL A 200 -31.03 13.94 15.80
CA VAL A 200 -30.24 14.67 16.80
C VAL A 200 -28.90 13.96 17.09
N ASP A 201 -28.45 13.11 16.16
CA ASP A 201 -27.23 12.32 16.26
C ASP A 201 -27.20 11.33 17.46
N LYS A 202 -28.32 11.00 18.09
CA LYS A 202 -28.36 10.02 19.18
C LYS A 202 -28.51 8.60 18.63
N PRO A 203 -27.92 7.58 19.30
CA PRO A 203 -28.08 6.19 18.87
C PRO A 203 -29.56 5.78 18.95
N LEU A 204 -30.06 5.12 17.90
CA LEU A 204 -31.45 4.65 17.84
C LEU A 204 -31.73 3.48 18.79
N VAL A 205 -30.69 2.75 19.20
CA VAL A 205 -30.81 1.55 20.02
C VAL A 205 -29.83 1.64 21.19
N SER A 206 -30.31 1.36 22.39
CA SER A 206 -29.48 1.22 23.58
C SER A 206 -28.85 -0.18 23.63
N LEU A 207 -27.51 -0.21 23.71
CA LEU A 207 -26.75 -1.44 23.87
C LEU A 207 -26.16 -1.45 25.28
N GLY A 208 -26.39 -2.50 26.08
CA GLY A 208 -25.68 -2.66 27.35
C GLY A 208 -24.26 -3.20 27.14
N TRP A 209 -24.10 -4.11 26.17
CA TRP A 209 -22.85 -4.74 25.81
C TRP A 209 -22.25 -4.24 24.49
N PHE A 210 -20.93 -4.09 24.45
CA PHE A 210 -20.17 -3.65 23.27
C PHE A 210 -18.96 -4.56 23.02
N PRO A 211 -18.50 -4.67 21.75
CA PRO A 211 -17.20 -5.26 21.43
C PRO A 211 -16.10 -4.57 22.24
N ASN A 212 -15.18 -5.36 22.78
CA ASN A 212 -14.01 -4.82 23.48
C ASN A 212 -12.73 -5.17 22.72
N TYR A 213 -11.66 -4.42 23.00
CA TYR A 213 -10.36 -4.61 22.37
C TYR A 213 -9.84 -6.05 22.58
N SER A 214 -9.92 -6.58 23.80
CA SER A 214 -9.44 -7.92 24.13
C SER A 214 -10.05 -9.02 23.25
N LYS A 215 -11.36 -9.01 23.02
CA LYS A 215 -12.04 -10.02 22.18
C LYS A 215 -11.71 -9.87 20.71
N LEU A 216 -11.53 -8.63 20.24
CA LEU A 216 -11.10 -8.37 18.87
C LEU A 216 -9.67 -8.88 18.63
N MET A 217 -8.78 -8.73 19.62
CA MET A 217 -7.41 -9.26 19.55
C MET A 217 -7.36 -10.78 19.68
N GLU A 218 -8.18 -11.38 20.54
CA GLU A 218 -8.33 -12.84 20.64
C GLU A 218 -8.80 -13.45 19.31
N ALA A 219 -9.71 -12.77 18.61
CA ALA A 219 -10.13 -13.18 17.28
C ALA A 219 -8.99 -13.09 16.26
N LEU A 220 -8.23 -11.99 16.24
CA LEU A 220 -7.06 -11.85 15.36
C LEU A 220 -6.00 -12.93 15.61
N ASP A 221 -5.72 -13.24 16.87
CA ASP A 221 -4.80 -14.32 17.25
C ASP A 221 -5.34 -15.70 16.79
N SER A 222 -6.65 -15.91 16.91
CA SER A 222 -7.31 -17.12 16.39
C SER A 222 -7.25 -17.21 14.86
N TYR A 223 -7.30 -16.08 14.17
CA TYR A 223 -7.11 -15.98 12.72
C TYR A 223 -5.66 -16.16 12.28
N GLY A 224 -4.72 -16.27 13.23
CA GLY A 224 -3.30 -16.47 12.95
C GLY A 224 -2.54 -15.16 12.66
N TYR A 225 -3.01 -14.01 13.13
CA TYR A 225 -2.28 -12.74 13.00
C TYR A 225 -0.92 -12.81 13.69
N GLN A 226 0.16 -12.50 12.96
CA GLN A 226 1.54 -12.52 13.46
C GLN A 226 2.03 -11.10 13.73
N SER A 227 2.05 -10.70 15.00
CA SER A 227 2.54 -9.38 15.43
C SER A 227 4.06 -9.22 15.24
N ASP A 228 4.82 -10.31 15.43
CA ASP A 228 6.28 -10.30 15.41
C ASP A 228 6.85 -10.96 14.15
N SER A 229 8.02 -10.48 13.71
CA SER A 229 8.71 -10.87 12.47
C SER A 229 9.29 -12.28 12.45
N SER A 230 8.91 -13.16 13.39
CA SER A 230 9.35 -14.54 13.36
C SER A 230 8.61 -15.29 12.27
N MET A 231 9.26 -15.45 11.11
CA MET A 231 8.81 -16.40 10.09
C MET A 231 8.80 -17.80 10.68
N CYS A 232 7.64 -18.29 11.07
CA CYS A 232 7.44 -19.70 11.34
C CYS A 232 6.74 -20.30 10.11
N CYS A 233 7.55 -20.79 9.17
CA CYS A 233 7.05 -21.58 8.04
C CYS A 233 6.86 -23.03 8.50
N SER A 234 5.74 -23.31 9.17
CA SER A 234 5.27 -24.68 9.34
C SER A 234 4.35 -25.03 8.17
N HIS A 235 4.87 -25.85 7.25
CA HIS A 235 4.05 -26.47 6.21
C HIS A 235 3.27 -27.64 6.84
N THR A 236 2.02 -27.37 7.20
CA THR A 236 1.01 -28.40 7.51
C THR A 236 -0.26 -28.03 6.78
N ASP A 237 -1.05 -29.02 6.35
CA ASP A 237 -2.30 -28.92 5.56
C ASP A 237 -3.47 -28.20 6.28
N GLN A 238 -3.20 -27.09 6.98
CA GLN A 238 -4.19 -26.23 7.62
C GLN A 238 -4.51 -25.02 6.72
N LEU A 239 -5.69 -24.41 6.92
CA LEU A 239 -6.06 -23.18 6.21
C LEU A 239 -5.05 -22.08 6.51
N ASP A 240 -4.26 -21.74 5.50
CA ASP A 240 -3.38 -20.57 5.47
C ASP A 240 -4.17 -19.34 5.00
N GLY A 241 -3.88 -18.19 5.62
CA GLY A 241 -4.41 -16.89 5.21
C GLY A 241 -5.55 -16.38 6.10
N PRO A 242 -6.03 -15.14 5.88
CA PRO A 242 -7.10 -14.56 6.69
C PRO A 242 -8.42 -15.30 6.44
N PRO A 243 -9.20 -15.61 7.48
CA PRO A 243 -10.50 -16.26 7.32
C PRO A 243 -11.52 -15.35 6.63
N GLU A 244 -12.57 -15.94 6.05
CA GLU A 244 -13.59 -15.19 5.28
C GLU A 244 -14.25 -14.06 6.09
N ASN A 245 -14.39 -14.27 7.41
CA ASN A 245 -14.99 -13.31 8.34
C ASN A 245 -14.06 -12.16 8.75
N PHE A 246 -12.79 -12.18 8.33
CA PHE A 246 -11.85 -11.09 8.60
C PHE A 246 -12.36 -9.75 8.04
N ARG A 247 -13.09 -9.79 6.91
CA ARG A 247 -13.78 -8.61 6.37
C ARG A 247 -14.78 -8.01 7.36
N SER A 248 -15.52 -8.85 8.07
CA SER A 248 -16.48 -8.42 9.09
C SER A 248 -15.78 -7.84 10.30
N TRP A 249 -14.64 -8.43 10.70
CA TRP A 249 -13.79 -7.89 11.76
C TRP A 249 -13.36 -6.44 11.46
N ILE A 250 -12.83 -6.17 10.25
CA ILE A 250 -12.40 -4.82 9.85
C ILE A 250 -13.56 -3.82 9.91
N LYS A 251 -14.74 -4.22 9.40
CA LYS A 251 -15.94 -3.38 9.37
C LYS A 251 -16.42 -3.02 10.78
N VAL A 252 -16.41 -3.97 11.71
CA VAL A 252 -16.81 -3.70 13.10
C VAL A 252 -15.81 -2.78 13.79
N VAL A 253 -14.51 -3.00 13.62
CA VAL A 253 -13.48 -2.09 14.16
C VAL A 253 -13.68 -0.67 13.64
N SER A 254 -13.91 -0.52 12.34
CA SER A 254 -14.22 0.78 11.72
C SER A 254 -15.44 1.44 12.36
N ALA A 255 -16.54 0.70 12.52
CA ALA A 255 -17.77 1.22 13.13
C ALA A 255 -17.58 1.60 14.62
N CYS A 256 -16.87 0.78 15.39
CA CYS A 256 -16.54 1.06 16.79
C CYS A 256 -15.75 2.37 16.94
N CYS A 257 -14.86 2.68 16.00
CA CYS A 257 -14.12 3.95 15.99
C CYS A 257 -15.00 5.16 15.62
N GLN A 258 -16.01 4.99 14.77
CA GLN A 258 -16.87 6.08 14.32
C GLN A 258 -17.82 6.60 15.41
N ILE A 259 -18.17 5.77 16.39
CA ILE A 259 -19.15 6.12 17.44
C ILE A 259 -18.55 6.79 18.68
N ARG A 260 -17.25 7.14 18.66
CA ARG A 260 -16.56 7.73 19.82
C ARG A 260 -17.28 8.93 20.42
N SER A 261 -17.94 9.74 19.60
CA SER A 261 -18.74 10.90 20.05
C SER A 261 -19.82 10.53 21.07
N HIS A 262 -20.35 9.31 20.99
CA HIS A 262 -21.39 8.80 21.88
C HIS A 262 -20.81 7.87 22.95
N ARG A 263 -19.89 6.99 22.55
CA ARG A 263 -19.24 6.03 23.46
C ARG A 263 -17.83 5.73 22.98
N SER A 264 -16.85 5.99 23.86
CA SER A 264 -15.49 5.54 23.62
C SER A 264 -15.38 4.06 23.97
N ILE A 265 -15.32 3.21 22.95
CA ILE A 265 -15.13 1.76 23.12
C ILE A 265 -13.70 1.42 23.48
N PHE A 266 -12.75 2.06 22.79
CA PHE A 266 -11.33 1.85 23.00
C PHE A 266 -10.77 2.94 23.93
N SER A 267 -9.59 2.68 24.47
CA SER A 267 -8.66 3.68 24.97
C SER A 267 -7.80 4.22 23.82
N SER A 268 -7.14 5.35 24.02
CA SER A 268 -6.23 5.91 23.01
C SER A 268 -5.09 4.95 22.67
N SER A 269 -4.53 4.23 23.65
CA SER A 269 -3.49 3.22 23.41
C SER A 269 -3.97 2.01 22.60
N GLU A 270 -5.19 1.54 22.85
CA GLU A 270 -5.77 0.44 22.07
C GLU A 270 -6.03 0.87 20.63
N ALA A 271 -6.50 2.10 20.42
CA ALA A 271 -6.68 2.65 19.09
C ALA A 271 -5.36 2.88 18.33
N GLU A 272 -4.28 3.26 19.04
CA GLU A 272 -2.93 3.35 18.47
C GLU A 272 -2.47 1.98 17.94
N GLU A 273 -2.67 0.93 18.72
CA GLU A 273 -2.32 -0.44 18.32
C GLU A 273 -3.17 -0.95 17.16
N LEU A 274 -4.49 -0.71 17.19
CA LEU A 274 -5.38 -1.04 16.07
C LEU A 274 -4.96 -0.34 14.78
N LEU A 275 -4.58 0.95 14.85
CA LEU A 275 -4.09 1.68 13.68
C LEU A 275 -2.82 1.04 13.10
N CYS A 276 -1.90 0.65 13.97
CA CYS A 276 -0.67 -0.05 13.60
C CYS A 276 -0.98 -1.40 12.92
N ILE A 277 -1.89 -2.20 13.46
CA ILE A 277 -2.34 -3.47 12.87
C ILE A 277 -2.95 -3.23 11.48
N ILE A 278 -3.88 -2.28 11.35
CA ILE A 278 -4.54 -1.93 10.08
C ILE A 278 -3.52 -1.53 8.99
N ILE A 279 -2.50 -0.76 9.35
CA ILE A 279 -1.46 -0.36 8.39
C ILE A 279 -0.57 -1.56 8.01
N HIS A 280 -0.24 -2.44 8.95
CA HIS A 280 0.53 -3.65 8.64
C HIS A 280 -0.22 -4.61 7.71
N LEU A 281 -1.54 -4.72 7.85
CA LEU A 281 -2.34 -5.57 6.98
C LEU A 281 -2.24 -5.16 5.50
N LEU A 282 -1.96 -3.88 5.20
CA LEU A 282 -1.74 -3.43 3.82
C LEU A 282 -0.44 -3.94 3.20
N LEU A 283 0.52 -4.40 4.01
CA LEU A 283 1.72 -5.08 3.52
C LEU A 283 1.45 -6.50 3.05
N ASP A 284 0.33 -7.12 3.44
CA ASP A 284 0.00 -8.45 2.97
C ASP A 284 -0.59 -8.39 1.55
N ARG A 285 0.06 -9.07 0.62
CA ARG A 285 -0.38 -9.11 -0.78
C ARG A 285 -1.69 -9.88 -0.93
N GLU A 286 -1.96 -10.85 -0.06
CA GLU A 286 -3.21 -11.62 -0.07
C GLU A 286 -4.41 -10.72 0.30
N LEU A 287 -4.17 -9.62 1.02
CA LEU A 287 -5.20 -8.66 1.45
C LEU A 287 -5.43 -7.50 0.48
N GLN A 288 -4.77 -7.46 -0.67
CA GLN A 288 -4.92 -6.36 -1.64
C GLN A 288 -6.38 -6.16 -2.09
N GLY A 289 -7.15 -7.25 -2.21
CA GLY A 289 -8.57 -7.20 -2.54
C GLY A 289 -9.45 -6.52 -1.47
N LEU A 290 -8.94 -6.38 -0.24
CA LEU A 290 -9.61 -5.70 0.88
C LEU A 290 -9.07 -4.28 1.13
N SER A 291 -8.11 -3.81 0.33
CA SER A 291 -7.42 -2.52 0.52
C SER A 291 -8.36 -1.32 0.73
N LEU A 292 -9.48 -1.27 0.00
CA LEU A 292 -10.47 -0.20 0.15
C LEU A 292 -11.09 -0.19 1.57
N ILE A 293 -11.52 -1.36 2.05
CA ILE A 293 -12.16 -1.50 3.37
C ILE A 293 -11.13 -1.26 4.50
N ILE A 294 -9.89 -1.74 4.30
CA ILE A 294 -8.79 -1.50 5.24
C ILE A 294 -8.47 0.00 5.32
N ASN A 295 -8.46 0.71 4.19
CA ASN A 295 -8.26 2.16 4.14
C ASN A 295 -9.41 2.93 4.81
N GLU A 296 -10.67 2.54 4.59
CA GLU A 296 -11.83 3.13 5.28
C GLU A 296 -11.72 2.94 6.80
N CYS A 297 -11.28 1.76 7.24
CA CYS A 297 -11.02 1.47 8.65
C CYS A 297 -9.88 2.32 9.20
N MET A 298 -8.75 2.42 8.48
CA MET A 298 -7.62 3.29 8.84
C MET A 298 -8.08 4.73 9.05
N GLN A 299 -8.87 5.26 8.12
CA GLN A 299 -9.41 6.62 8.22
C GLN A 299 -10.36 6.79 9.40
N SER A 300 -11.17 5.77 9.70
CA SER A 300 -12.05 5.77 10.88
C SER A 300 -11.24 5.81 12.18
N ILE A 301 -10.14 5.07 12.27
CA ILE A 301 -9.25 5.07 13.44
C ILE A 301 -8.47 6.40 13.54
N ILE A 302 -8.00 6.99 12.43
CA ILE A 302 -7.34 8.31 12.48
C ILE A 302 -8.31 9.40 12.98
N ARG A 303 -9.59 9.32 12.59
CA ARG A 303 -10.65 10.23 13.05
C ARG A 303 -11.08 10.00 14.50
N TYR A 304 -10.80 8.81 15.04
CA TYR A 304 -11.12 8.46 16.42
C TYR A 304 -10.35 9.32 17.43
N PHE A 305 -9.13 9.76 17.15
CA PHE A 305 -8.38 10.61 18.09
C PHE A 305 -8.95 12.03 18.16
N LYS A 306 -8.92 12.66 19.34
CA LYS A 306 -9.18 14.10 19.45
C LYS A 306 -7.99 14.92 18.98
N GLU A 307 -8.18 16.21 18.70
CA GLU A 307 -7.10 17.10 18.25
C GLU A 307 -5.97 17.18 19.28
N GLU A 308 -6.29 17.25 20.57
CA GLU A 308 -5.31 17.28 21.65
C GLU A 308 -4.53 15.95 21.82
N GLU A 309 -5.13 14.82 21.43
CA GLU A 309 -4.51 13.49 21.54
C GLU A 309 -3.64 13.15 20.33
N TRP A 310 -4.00 13.68 19.16
CA TRP A 310 -3.45 13.26 17.87
C TRP A 310 -1.95 13.51 17.77
N GLY A 311 -1.44 14.65 18.26
CA GLY A 311 -0.02 14.97 18.15
C GLY A 311 0.90 13.97 18.86
N VAL A 312 0.49 13.44 20.02
CA VAL A 312 1.24 12.41 20.76
C VAL A 312 0.99 11.03 20.16
N SER A 313 -0.27 10.70 19.87
CA SER A 313 -0.67 9.39 19.34
C SER A 313 -0.05 9.13 17.97
N CYS A 314 0.02 10.15 17.10
CA CYS A 314 0.64 10.08 15.78
C CYS A 314 2.12 9.66 15.85
N LYS A 315 2.88 10.24 16.78
CA LYS A 315 4.29 9.88 17.00
C LYS A 315 4.45 8.46 17.51
N ARG A 316 3.65 8.08 18.51
CA ARG A 316 3.69 6.73 19.07
C ARG A 316 3.32 5.66 18.06
N VAL A 317 2.29 5.91 17.25
CA VAL A 317 1.91 5.00 16.16
C VAL A 317 3.02 4.90 15.12
N ALA A 318 3.62 6.02 14.71
CA ALA A 318 4.75 6.02 13.77
C ALA A 318 5.95 5.21 14.30
N GLU A 319 6.28 5.34 15.59
CA GLU A 319 7.33 4.55 16.25
C GLU A 319 7.00 3.05 16.25
N LEU A 320 5.77 2.68 16.60
CA LEU A 320 5.31 1.29 16.61
C LEU A 320 5.36 0.67 15.21
N ILE A 321 4.88 1.40 14.20
CA ILE A 321 4.92 0.99 12.79
C ILE A 321 6.38 0.78 12.36
N ALA A 322 7.23 1.78 12.57
CA ALA A 322 8.63 1.73 12.14
C ALA A 322 9.39 0.58 12.80
N SER A 323 9.11 0.27 14.07
CA SER A 323 9.75 -0.83 14.81
C SER A 323 9.40 -2.24 14.30
N ARG A 324 8.25 -2.41 13.64
CA ARG A 324 7.71 -3.70 13.20
C ARG A 324 8.01 -4.01 11.73
N ILE A 325 8.50 -3.03 10.95
CA ILE A 325 8.73 -3.16 9.51
C ILE A 325 10.23 -3.38 9.21
N PRO A 326 10.59 -4.29 8.30
CA PRO A 326 11.98 -4.43 7.85
C PRO A 326 12.48 -3.16 7.15
N LYS A 327 13.79 -2.89 7.25
CA LYS A 327 14.46 -1.73 6.64
C LYS A 327 14.69 -1.93 5.13
N ASP A 328 13.64 -2.34 4.40
CA ASP A 328 13.66 -2.66 2.97
C ASP A 328 12.57 -1.87 2.22
N LEU A 329 12.17 -2.32 1.02
CA LEU A 329 11.12 -1.66 0.23
C LEU A 329 9.73 -1.63 0.91
N ASN A 330 9.47 -2.47 1.93
CA ASN A 330 8.24 -2.41 2.72
C ASN A 330 8.14 -1.10 3.50
N SER A 331 9.27 -0.49 3.85
CA SER A 331 9.31 0.84 4.48
C SER A 331 8.70 1.91 3.57
N LEU A 332 8.93 1.81 2.26
CA LEU A 332 8.30 2.70 1.27
C LEU A 332 6.81 2.41 1.12
N ARG A 333 6.43 1.13 1.03
CA ARG A 333 5.04 0.72 0.85
C ARG A 333 4.13 1.18 1.99
N VAL A 334 4.57 1.06 3.24
CA VAL A 334 3.76 1.53 4.38
C VAL A 334 3.50 3.02 4.33
N VAL A 335 4.50 3.82 3.98
CA VAL A 335 4.32 5.26 3.83
C VAL A 335 3.41 5.58 2.64
N GLU A 336 3.50 4.83 1.55
CA GLU A 336 2.60 4.98 0.39
C GLU A 336 1.14 4.67 0.74
N PHE A 337 0.89 3.64 1.54
CA PHE A 337 -0.45 3.23 1.96
C PHE A 337 -1.16 4.26 2.84
N VAL A 338 -0.43 5.05 3.62
CA VAL A 338 -1.02 6.17 4.35
C VAL A 338 -1.38 7.28 3.35
N SER A 339 -2.66 7.38 3.01
CA SER A 339 -3.17 8.35 2.04
C SER A 339 -2.95 9.80 2.51
N VAL A 340 -2.73 10.73 1.59
CA VAL A 340 -2.52 12.17 1.92
C VAL A 340 -3.83 12.98 1.81
N THR A 341 -4.98 12.34 2.05
CA THR A 341 -6.30 12.94 1.83
C THR A 341 -6.69 13.98 2.88
N ASN A 342 -6.16 13.87 4.10
CA ASN A 342 -6.40 14.82 5.18
C ASN A 342 -5.13 15.14 5.96
N ASN A 343 -5.16 16.25 6.71
CA ASN A 343 -3.99 16.76 7.43
C ASN A 343 -3.44 15.74 8.44
N ARG A 344 -4.30 15.01 9.15
CA ARG A 344 -3.87 13.98 10.11
C ARG A 344 -3.13 12.83 9.41
N SER A 345 -3.65 12.33 8.30
CA SER A 345 -2.99 11.27 7.53
C SER A 345 -1.68 11.75 6.91
N LYS A 346 -1.63 13.01 6.45
CA LYS A 346 -0.39 13.66 6.00
C LYS A 346 0.66 13.73 7.12
N GLN A 347 0.25 14.09 8.34
CA GLN A 347 1.13 14.08 9.52
C GLN A 347 1.61 12.67 9.86
N LEU A 348 0.71 11.67 9.89
CA LEU A 348 1.07 10.28 10.17
C LEU A 348 2.07 9.73 9.15
N ARG A 349 1.84 10.00 7.86
CA ARG A 349 2.74 9.60 6.77
C ARG A 349 4.13 10.18 6.95
N GLY A 350 4.20 11.47 7.25
CA GLY A 350 5.44 12.18 7.54
C GLY A 350 6.20 11.65 8.74
N GLU A 351 5.50 11.51 9.86
CA GLU A 351 6.08 11.01 11.11
C GLU A 351 6.54 9.56 10.96
N THR A 352 5.77 8.71 10.27
CA THR A 352 6.17 7.32 9.96
C THR A 352 7.44 7.30 9.11
N ALA A 353 7.53 8.15 8.08
CA ALA A 353 8.73 8.25 7.26
C ALA A 353 9.96 8.73 8.07
N LEU A 354 9.76 9.67 9.01
CA LEU A 354 10.81 10.14 9.90
C LEU A 354 11.30 9.03 10.84
N GLN A 355 10.39 8.30 11.48
CA GLN A 355 10.75 7.19 12.38
C GLN A 355 11.45 6.04 11.64
N LEU A 356 11.02 5.72 10.42
CA LEU A 356 11.71 4.76 9.56
C LEU A 356 13.14 5.20 9.23
N LEU A 357 13.35 6.48 8.91
CA LEU A 357 14.70 7.04 8.68
C LEU A 357 15.57 6.98 9.94
N ILE A 358 15.03 7.36 11.09
CA ILE A 358 15.74 7.30 12.39
C ILE A 358 16.20 5.87 12.68
N LEU A 359 15.33 4.89 12.47
CA LEU A 359 15.69 3.47 12.64
C LEU A 359 16.69 3.01 11.58
N CYS A 360 16.62 3.50 10.35
CA CYS A 360 17.63 3.19 9.33
C CYS A 360 19.03 3.70 9.67
N PHE A 361 19.13 4.78 10.46
CA PHE A 361 20.40 5.36 10.94
C PHE A 361 20.77 4.89 12.36
N ASP A 362 20.23 3.75 12.80
CA ASP A 362 20.51 3.13 14.10
C ASP A 362 20.38 4.11 15.30
N LYS A 363 19.43 5.05 15.20
CA LYS A 363 19.10 6.06 16.22
C LYS A 363 20.21 7.05 16.54
N GLU A 364 21.18 7.26 15.64
CA GLU A 364 22.16 8.36 15.77
C GLU A 364 21.51 9.74 15.65
N VAL A 365 20.29 9.79 15.10
CA VAL A 365 19.56 11.00 14.75
C VAL A 365 18.18 11.00 15.39
N ASN A 366 17.77 12.13 15.98
CA ASN A 366 16.49 12.26 16.69
C ASN A 366 15.50 13.26 16.06
N ASN A 367 15.89 13.95 14.98
CA ASN A 367 15.06 14.96 14.33
C ASN A 367 15.35 15.02 12.82
N TYR A 368 14.47 15.69 12.06
CA TYR A 368 14.61 15.77 10.61
C TYR A 368 15.85 16.56 10.15
N GLU A 369 16.31 17.53 10.93
CA GLU A 369 17.52 18.29 10.63
C GLU A 369 18.76 17.39 10.66
N GLY A 370 18.92 16.60 11.72
CA GLY A 370 19.99 15.60 11.81
C GLY A 370 19.87 14.53 10.74
N VAL A 371 18.65 14.20 10.27
CA VAL A 371 18.45 13.28 9.15
C VAL A 371 19.07 13.88 7.89
N LEU A 372 18.82 15.15 7.60
CA LEU A 372 19.39 15.82 6.44
C LEU A 372 20.91 15.99 6.55
N GLU A 373 21.43 16.29 7.74
CA GLU A 373 22.88 16.34 7.98
C GLU A 373 23.55 14.98 7.72
N PHE A 374 22.95 13.89 8.20
CA PHE A 374 23.42 12.54 7.91
C PHE A 374 23.36 12.24 6.41
N LEU A 375 22.25 12.55 5.73
CA LEU A 375 22.13 12.37 4.29
C LEU A 375 23.20 13.15 3.51
N LEU A 376 23.53 14.37 3.95
CA LEU A 376 24.59 15.19 3.36
C LEU A 376 25.99 14.61 3.59
N SER A 377 26.20 13.82 4.65
CA SER A 377 27.50 13.19 4.94
C SER A 377 27.80 11.98 4.04
N ILE A 378 26.77 11.27 3.56
CA ILE A 378 26.90 10.05 2.75
C ILE A 378 27.78 10.27 1.51
N ASN A 379 28.87 9.54 1.37
CA ASN A 379 29.77 9.62 0.23
C ASN A 379 29.30 8.72 -0.94
N VAL A 380 28.58 9.28 -1.91
CA VAL A 380 28.09 8.53 -3.08
C VAL A 380 29.18 8.05 -4.04
N LYS A 381 30.40 8.58 -3.93
CA LYS A 381 31.56 8.14 -4.73
C LYS A 381 32.23 6.91 -4.15
N ASP A 382 31.92 6.56 -2.90
CA ASP A 382 32.44 5.35 -2.29
C ASP A 382 31.94 4.13 -3.06
N LYS A 383 32.81 3.14 -3.28
CA LYS A 383 32.48 1.93 -4.04
C LYS A 383 31.44 1.08 -3.32
N ASP A 384 31.47 1.10 -1.99
CA ASP A 384 30.58 0.32 -1.12
C ASP A 384 29.26 1.04 -0.81
N CYS A 385 28.98 2.17 -1.48
CA CYS A 385 27.72 2.90 -1.31
C CYS A 385 26.54 2.09 -1.87
N ASP A 386 25.60 1.75 -0.98
CA ASP A 386 24.37 1.05 -1.31
C ASP A 386 23.29 2.02 -1.81
N PHE A 387 23.06 2.04 -3.13
CA PHE A 387 22.08 2.91 -3.76
C PHE A 387 20.63 2.48 -3.54
N LEU A 388 20.36 1.22 -3.21
CA LEU A 388 19.02 0.79 -2.86
C LEU A 388 18.61 1.44 -1.53
N LYS A 389 19.49 1.37 -0.52
CA LYS A 389 19.29 2.10 0.75
C LYS A 389 19.19 3.60 0.52
N LEU A 390 20.05 4.17 -0.32
CA LEU A 390 20.02 5.59 -0.64
C LEU A 390 18.70 6.01 -1.31
N TYR A 391 18.15 5.15 -2.18
CA TYR A 391 16.85 5.37 -2.79
C TYR A 391 15.72 5.34 -1.76
N ILE A 392 15.75 4.36 -0.85
CA ILE A 392 14.78 4.29 0.26
C ILE A 392 14.85 5.57 1.09
N TYR A 393 16.05 6.02 1.47
CA TYR A 393 16.22 7.23 2.26
C TYR A 393 15.71 8.48 1.54
N LEU A 394 16.00 8.58 0.24
CA LEU A 394 15.53 9.69 -0.60
C LEU A 394 14.00 9.77 -0.62
N VAL A 395 13.31 8.64 -0.81
CA VAL A 395 11.84 8.60 -0.86
C VAL A 395 11.24 8.87 0.52
N LEU A 396 11.79 8.31 1.60
CA LEU A 396 11.30 8.59 2.95
C LEU A 396 11.49 10.08 3.30
N ALA A 397 12.65 10.67 2.99
CA ALA A 397 12.93 12.08 3.29
C ALA A 397 12.00 13.02 2.50
N GLU A 398 11.65 12.68 1.26
CA GLU A 398 10.62 13.38 0.49
C GLU A 398 9.27 13.40 1.23
N ASN A 399 8.83 12.26 1.76
CA ASN A 399 7.55 12.15 2.47
C ASN A 399 7.54 12.96 3.78
N VAL A 400 8.67 13.01 4.50
CA VAL A 400 8.83 13.89 5.66
C VAL A 400 8.71 15.36 5.25
N LEU A 401 9.37 15.77 4.17
CA LEU A 401 9.30 17.16 3.70
C LEU A 401 7.88 17.57 3.32
N LEU A 402 7.13 16.66 2.67
CA LEU A 402 5.76 16.92 2.26
C LEU A 402 4.80 17.10 3.44
N SER A 403 5.08 16.53 4.62
CA SER A 403 4.22 16.64 5.80
C SER A 403 4.43 17.90 6.65
N TYR A 404 5.54 18.61 6.49
CA TYR A 404 5.84 19.82 7.26
C TYR A 404 5.02 21.03 6.79
N ASP A 405 4.07 21.48 7.62
CA ASP A 405 3.15 22.59 7.31
C ASP A 405 3.39 23.90 8.11
N SER A 406 4.57 24.16 8.70
CA SER A 406 4.78 25.41 9.45
C SER A 406 6.13 26.14 9.23
N ASP A 407 6.10 27.45 9.55
CA ASP A 407 7.00 28.56 9.18
C ASP A 407 8.51 28.45 9.51
N ASN A 408 9.28 29.33 8.84
CA ASN A 408 10.68 29.75 8.99
C ASN A 408 11.78 28.66 9.07
N LYS A 409 11.63 27.63 9.91
CA LYS A 409 12.51 26.44 9.90
C LYS A 409 12.49 25.72 8.55
N LYS A 410 11.38 25.87 7.81
CA LYS A 410 11.21 25.39 6.44
C LYS A 410 12.33 25.82 5.50
N PHE A 411 12.86 27.05 5.60
CA PHE A 411 13.86 27.54 4.65
C PHE A 411 15.23 26.85 4.79
N VAL A 412 15.71 26.67 6.03
CA VAL A 412 16.99 26.02 6.31
C VAL A 412 16.93 24.54 5.91
N THR A 413 15.85 23.86 6.31
CA THR A 413 15.58 22.47 5.96
C THR A 413 15.43 22.27 4.45
N LEU A 414 14.75 23.18 3.75
CA LEU A 414 14.64 23.15 2.28
C LEU A 414 15.97 23.40 1.58
N ASP A 415 16.84 24.25 2.12
CA ASP A 415 18.16 24.48 1.54
C ASP A 415 19.07 23.24 1.68
N MET A 416 19.08 22.62 2.86
CA MET A 416 19.79 21.36 3.09
C MET A 416 19.28 20.24 2.18
N TRP A 417 17.96 20.13 2.02
CA TRP A 417 17.33 19.21 1.06
C TRP A 417 17.78 19.47 -0.38
N CYS A 418 17.73 20.72 -0.84
CA CYS A 418 18.19 21.07 -2.19
C CYS A 418 19.69 20.79 -2.40
N LYS A 419 20.53 21.01 -1.38
CA LYS A 419 21.96 20.65 -1.41
C LYS A 419 22.14 19.14 -1.56
N TYR A 420 21.39 18.35 -0.80
CA TYR A 420 21.41 16.89 -0.89
C TYR A 420 20.99 16.41 -2.28
N LEU A 421 19.88 16.91 -2.82
CA LEU A 421 19.41 16.56 -4.16
C LEU A 421 20.43 16.91 -5.24
N ARG A 422 21.05 18.10 -5.19
CA ARG A 422 22.13 18.48 -6.11
C ARG A 422 23.34 17.56 -6.00
N LYS A 423 23.71 17.15 -4.78
CA LYS A 423 24.80 16.21 -4.54
C LYS A 423 24.51 14.89 -5.27
N LEU A 424 23.34 14.30 -5.07
CA LEU A 424 22.93 13.07 -5.74
C LEU A 424 22.90 13.21 -7.26
N SER A 425 22.26 14.27 -7.78
CA SER A 425 22.09 14.44 -9.22
C SER A 425 23.39 14.74 -9.97
N SER A 426 24.37 15.37 -9.30
CA SER A 426 25.64 15.78 -9.93
C SER A 426 26.80 14.83 -9.70
N GLN A 427 26.85 14.15 -8.56
CA GLN A 427 27.99 13.28 -8.21
C GLN A 427 27.79 11.83 -8.68
N ILE A 428 26.55 11.39 -8.88
CA ILE A 428 26.26 10.10 -9.52
C ILE A 428 26.33 10.32 -11.03
N THR A 429 27.30 9.69 -11.70
CA THR A 429 27.48 9.85 -13.14
C THR A 429 26.42 9.07 -13.92
N ASN A 430 26.12 9.48 -15.15
CA ASN A 430 25.22 8.72 -16.03
C ASN A 430 25.79 7.35 -16.42
N THR A 431 27.11 7.19 -16.24
CA THR A 431 27.87 5.95 -16.47
C THR A 431 28.03 5.14 -15.19
N ASP A 432 27.38 5.52 -14.09
CA ASP A 432 27.37 4.72 -12.88
C ASP A 432 26.39 3.56 -13.03
N TRP A 433 26.94 2.38 -13.29
CA TRP A 433 26.18 1.16 -13.58
C TRP A 433 25.83 0.36 -12.32
N ARG A 434 26.13 0.86 -11.12
CA ARG A 434 25.72 0.22 -9.86
C ARG A 434 24.19 0.15 -9.79
N SER A 435 23.66 -0.96 -9.27
CA SER A 435 22.20 -1.14 -9.10
C SER A 435 21.59 0.07 -8.38
N TYR A 436 20.38 0.48 -8.78
CA TYR A 436 19.67 1.69 -8.30
C TYR A 436 20.35 3.06 -8.47
N ALA A 437 21.63 3.17 -8.89
CA ALA A 437 22.31 4.47 -9.02
C ALA A 437 21.59 5.42 -10.00
N SER A 438 21.16 4.89 -11.15
CA SER A 438 20.38 5.63 -12.14
C SER A 438 19.00 6.07 -11.60
N LYS A 439 18.31 5.20 -10.83
CA LYS A 439 17.02 5.49 -10.19
C LYS A 439 17.15 6.63 -9.18
N VAL A 440 18.18 6.59 -8.32
CA VAL A 440 18.49 7.66 -7.34
C VAL A 440 18.77 8.99 -8.04
N ARG A 441 19.65 8.99 -9.04
CA ARG A 441 20.02 10.19 -9.81
C ARG A 441 18.79 10.83 -10.46
N ASN A 442 18.01 10.04 -11.18
CA ASN A 442 16.82 10.52 -11.90
C ASN A 442 15.75 11.05 -10.94
N LYS A 443 15.46 10.33 -9.85
CA LYS A 443 14.52 10.78 -8.82
C LYS A 443 15.00 12.07 -8.17
N ALA A 444 16.29 12.19 -7.83
CA ALA A 444 16.84 13.41 -7.24
C ALA A 444 16.74 14.62 -8.19
N SER A 445 17.04 14.43 -9.47
CA SER A 445 16.86 15.48 -10.50
C SER A 445 15.40 15.93 -10.62
N TYR A 446 14.46 14.99 -10.65
CA TYR A 446 13.03 15.30 -10.70
C TYR A 446 12.55 16.07 -9.47
N LEU A 447 12.96 15.63 -8.28
CA LEU A 447 12.62 16.31 -7.01
C LEU A 447 13.24 17.70 -6.92
N LEU A 448 14.45 17.89 -7.46
CA LEU A 448 15.10 19.19 -7.46
C LEU A 448 14.33 20.19 -8.33
N GLN A 449 13.88 19.77 -9.52
CA GLN A 449 13.07 20.61 -10.42
C GLN A 449 11.75 21.03 -9.77
N SER A 450 10.98 20.07 -9.26
CA SER A 450 9.71 20.35 -8.59
C SER A 450 9.85 21.21 -7.33
N THR A 451 10.94 21.07 -6.58
CA THR A 451 11.21 21.92 -5.41
C THR A 451 11.55 23.35 -5.80
N ILE A 452 12.21 23.56 -6.95
CA ILE A 452 12.51 24.90 -7.47
C ILE A 452 11.23 25.58 -7.95
N GLU A 453 10.38 24.88 -8.69
CA GLU A 453 9.08 25.40 -9.17
C GLU A 453 8.21 25.90 -8.01
N ARG A 454 8.13 25.14 -6.90
CA ARG A 454 7.40 25.53 -5.67
C ARG A 454 7.99 26.74 -4.93
N ARG A 455 9.25 27.12 -5.16
CA ARG A 455 9.83 28.35 -4.59
C ARG A 455 9.52 29.58 -5.44
N THR A 456 9.20 29.39 -6.71
CA THR A 456 8.95 30.46 -7.68
C THR A 456 7.47 30.78 -7.86
N SER A 457 6.57 29.87 -7.45
CA SER A 457 5.13 30.09 -7.26
C SER A 457 4.84 30.63 -5.86
#